data_AF-A0AA45WKF3-F1
#
_entry.id   AF-A0AA45WKF3-F1
#
_cell.length_a   1.000
_cell.length_b   1.000
_cell.length_c   1.000
_cell.angle_alpha   90.00
_cell.angle_beta   90.00
_cell.angle_gamma   90.00
#
_symmetry.space_group_name_H-M   'P 1'
#
loop_
_entity.id
_entity.type
_entity.pdbx_description
1 polymer ?
#
loop_
_entity_poly.entity_id
_entity_poly.type
_entity_poly.pdbx_seq_one_letter_code
_entity_poly.pdbx_strand_id
1 'polypeptide(L)'
;MNLKEWLEENKYDTERIYYGLLLDLSYYLKEFMIEKGLNKKQLAEKMGVSPAYITKIFSGQNISLKTVSKILSALEIDAGIKLINREKEQINSKKERENLELKQKSKKTLEIVK
;
A
#
# COMPACT_ATOMS: atom_id res chain seq x y z
N MET A 1 15.66 22.05 -6.15
CA MET A 1 14.89 21.10 -5.35
C MET A 1 14.54 19.91 -6.23
N ASN A 2 14.91 18.71 -5.82
CA ASN A 2 14.55 17.49 -6.54
C ASN A 2 13.20 16.93 -6.06
N LEU A 3 12.64 15.97 -6.81
CA LEU A 3 11.34 15.38 -6.49
C LEU A 3 11.32 14.79 -5.08
N LYS A 4 12.39 14.13 -4.64
CA LYS A 4 12.44 13.50 -3.32
C LYS A 4 12.39 14.52 -2.18
N GLU A 5 13.11 15.63 -2.31
CA GLU A 5 13.06 16.76 -1.37
C GLU A 5 11.64 17.34 -1.30
N TRP A 6 11.04 17.64 -2.45
CA TRP A 6 9.65 18.12 -2.50
C TRP A 6 8.68 17.14 -1.86
N LEU A 7 8.89 15.84 -2.06
CA LEU A 7 8.04 14.81 -1.47
C LEU A 7 8.15 14.77 0.06
N GLU A 8 9.35 14.95 0.62
CA GLU A 8 9.56 14.96 2.07
C GLU A 8 9.01 16.24 2.72
N GLU A 9 9.24 17.40 2.10
CA GLU A 9 8.74 18.68 2.60
C GLU A 9 7.21 18.73 2.67
N ASN A 10 6.55 18.11 1.68
CA ASN A 10 5.09 18.10 1.59
C ASN A 10 4.47 16.84 2.19
N LYS A 11 5.20 16.02 2.97
CA LYS A 11 4.67 14.72 3.45
C LYS A 11 3.39 14.80 4.29
N TYR A 12 3.14 15.94 4.92
CA TYR A 12 1.95 16.23 5.72
C TYR A 12 0.88 17.04 4.96
N ASP A 13 1.12 17.35 3.69
CA ASP A 13 0.14 18.03 2.85
C ASP A 13 -1.11 17.15 2.65
N THR A 14 -2.29 17.75 2.82
CA THR A 14 -3.57 17.05 2.78
C THR A 14 -3.82 16.45 1.41
N GLU A 15 -3.60 17.20 0.33
CA GLU A 15 -3.83 16.74 -1.03
C GLU A 15 -2.89 15.59 -1.38
N ARG A 16 -1.61 15.71 -1.04
CA ARG A 16 -0.63 14.63 -1.19
C ARG A 16 -1.07 13.37 -0.47
N ILE A 17 -1.45 13.47 0.81
CA ILE A 17 -1.92 12.31 1.59
C ILE A 17 -3.14 11.70 0.91
N TYR A 18 -4.11 12.53 0.53
CA TYR A 18 -5.34 12.12 -0.11
C TYR A 18 -5.10 11.37 -1.42
N TYR A 19 -4.34 11.95 -2.36
CA TYR A 19 -4.02 11.29 -3.63
C TYR A 19 -3.17 10.04 -3.43
N GLY A 20 -2.23 10.04 -2.48
CA GLY A 20 -1.45 8.86 -2.14
C GLY A 20 -2.34 7.70 -1.69
N LEU A 21 -3.29 7.95 -0.79
CA LEU A 21 -4.26 6.94 -0.33
C LEU A 21 -5.16 6.45 -1.46
N LEU A 22 -5.63 7.34 -2.34
CA LEU A 22 -6.43 6.98 -3.51
C LEU A 22 -5.66 6.06 -4.46
N LEU A 23 -4.40 6.39 -4.75
CA LEU A 23 -3.55 5.60 -5.63
C LEU A 23 -3.27 4.22 -5.04
N ASP A 24 -2.87 4.16 -3.76
CA ASP A 24 -2.64 2.90 -3.04
C ASP A 24 -3.90 2.01 -3.09
N LEU A 25 -5.07 2.55 -2.73
CA LEU A 25 -6.33 1.82 -2.80
C LEU A 25 -6.66 1.35 -4.22
N SER A 26 -6.50 2.23 -5.22
CA SER A 26 -6.79 1.88 -6.62
C SER A 26 -5.91 0.74 -7.13
N TYR A 27 -4.64 0.73 -6.71
CA TYR A 27 -3.67 -0.30 -7.04
C TYR A 27 -4.05 -1.63 -6.39
N TYR A 28 -4.20 -1.68 -5.06
CA TYR A 28 -4.49 -2.93 -4.36
C TYR A 28 -5.82 -3.57 -4.80
N LEU A 29 -6.86 -2.77 -5.02
CA LEU A 29 -8.14 -3.29 -5.54
C LEU A 29 -8.01 -3.88 -6.94
N LYS A 30 -7.14 -3.30 -7.79
CA LYS A 30 -6.86 -3.83 -9.12
C LYS A 30 -6.07 -5.13 -9.05
N GLU A 31 -5.06 -5.21 -8.18
CA GLU A 31 -4.29 -6.45 -7.97
C GLU A 31 -5.21 -7.58 -7.52
N PHE A 32 -6.07 -7.35 -6.53
CA PHE A 32 -7.06 -8.32 -6.08
C PHE A 32 -8.01 -8.80 -7.19
N MET A 33 -8.41 -7.90 -8.09
CA MET A 33 -9.22 -8.28 -9.25
C MET A 33 -8.45 -9.22 -10.19
N ILE A 34 -7.16 -8.93 -10.43
CA ILE A 34 -6.28 -9.75 -11.27
C ILE A 34 -6.04 -11.12 -10.62
N GLU A 35 -5.78 -11.17 -9.31
CA GLU A 35 -5.59 -12.41 -8.55
C GLU A 35 -6.83 -13.31 -8.58
N LYS A 36 -8.04 -12.72 -8.62
CA LYS A 36 -9.31 -13.44 -8.81
C LYS A 36 -9.55 -13.86 -10.27
N GLY A 37 -8.64 -13.57 -11.19
CA GLY A 37 -8.76 -13.90 -12.61
C GLY A 37 -9.83 -13.10 -13.34
N LEU A 38 -10.25 -11.95 -12.80
CA LEU A 38 -11.30 -11.11 -13.38
C LEU A 38 -10.69 -9.97 -14.18
N ASN A 39 -11.37 -9.62 -15.28
CA ASN A 39 -11.13 -8.37 -15.99
C ASN A 39 -12.12 -7.27 -15.53
N LYS A 40 -11.87 -6.03 -15.96
CA LYS A 40 -12.71 -4.87 -15.59
C LYS A 40 -14.19 -5.03 -15.96
N LYS A 41 -14.49 -5.68 -17.09
CA LYS A 41 -15.86 -5.89 -17.55
C LYS A 41 -16.60 -6.87 -16.64
N GLN A 42 -15.95 -7.97 -16.29
CA GLN A 42 -16.52 -8.99 -15.38
C GLN A 42 -16.74 -8.42 -13.97
N LEU A 43 -15.80 -7.61 -13.46
CA LEU A 43 -16.00 -6.93 -12.18
C LEU A 43 -17.18 -5.94 -12.25
N ALA A 44 -17.30 -5.18 -13.34
CA ALA A 44 -18.42 -4.26 -13.56
C ALA A 44 -19.77 -5.00 -13.55
N GLU A 45 -19.85 -6.15 -14.24
CA GLU A 45 -21.02 -7.02 -14.27
C GLU A 45 -21.37 -7.54 -12.86
N LYS A 46 -20.41 -8.09 -12.12
CA LYS A 46 -20.60 -8.54 -10.72
C LYS A 46 -21.10 -7.42 -9.80
N MET A 47 -20.63 -6.20 -10.02
CA MET A 47 -21.02 -5.03 -9.23
C MET A 47 -22.34 -4.38 -9.69
N GLY A 48 -22.88 -4.76 -10.85
CA GLY A 48 -24.04 -4.10 -11.45
C GLY A 48 -23.79 -2.64 -11.85
N VAL A 49 -22.58 -2.32 -12.34
CA VAL A 49 -22.15 -0.96 -12.71
C VAL A 49 -21.56 -0.91 -14.13
N SER A 50 -21.30 0.29 -14.64
CA SER A 50 -20.67 0.45 -15.95
C SER A 50 -19.16 0.14 -15.93
N PRO A 51 -18.57 -0.39 -17.02
CA PRO A 51 -17.11 -0.56 -17.13
C PRO A 51 -16.33 0.75 -16.99
N ALA A 52 -16.93 1.88 -17.37
CA ALA A 52 -16.36 3.21 -17.21
C ALA A 52 -16.21 3.58 -15.72
N TYR A 53 -17.16 3.16 -14.86
CA TYR A 53 -17.06 3.37 -13.42
C TYR A 53 -15.86 2.63 -12.82
N ILE A 54 -15.67 1.36 -13.19
CA ILE A 54 -14.49 0.57 -12.78
C ILE A 54 -13.19 1.21 -13.26
N THR A 55 -13.18 1.76 -14.48
CA THR A 55 -12.01 2.45 -15.02
C THR A 55 -11.66 3.70 -14.22
N LYS A 56 -12.65 4.51 -13.82
CA LYS A 56 -12.45 5.68 -12.94
C LYS A 56 -11.88 5.29 -11.57
N ILE A 57 -12.38 4.21 -10.99
CA ILE A 57 -11.85 3.68 -9.72
C ILE A 57 -10.38 3.34 -9.87
N PHE A 58 -10.02 2.55 -10.88
CA PHE A 58 -8.62 2.14 -11.08
C PHE A 58 -7.71 3.25 -11.62
N SER A 59 -8.23 4.45 -11.88
CA SER A 59 -7.43 5.66 -12.10
C SER A 59 -7.33 6.56 -10.86
N GLY A 60 -7.72 6.06 -9.68
CA GLY A 60 -7.69 6.82 -8.43
C GLY A 60 -8.83 7.81 -8.25
N GLN A 61 -9.90 7.72 -9.05
CA GLN A 61 -11.05 8.63 -8.97
C GLN A 61 -12.27 7.93 -8.36
N ASN A 62 -13.13 8.68 -7.69
CA ASN A 62 -14.40 8.17 -7.12
C ASN A 62 -14.25 7.00 -6.13
N ILE A 63 -13.09 6.87 -5.49
CA ILE A 63 -12.89 5.87 -4.45
C ILE A 63 -13.32 6.45 -3.11
N SER A 64 -14.41 5.92 -2.59
CA SER A 64 -14.82 6.08 -1.18
C SER A 64 -14.59 4.76 -0.45
N LEU A 65 -14.61 4.76 0.89
CA LEU A 65 -14.61 3.51 1.66
C LEU A 65 -15.79 2.59 1.29
N LYS A 66 -16.93 3.17 0.91
CA LYS A 66 -18.09 2.41 0.40
C LYS A 66 -17.82 1.80 -0.98
N THR A 67 -17.01 2.45 -1.82
CA THR A 67 -16.54 1.88 -3.10
C THR A 67 -15.61 0.69 -2.84
N VAL A 68 -14.67 0.84 -1.91
CA VAL A 68 -13.74 -0.22 -1.48
C VAL A 68 -14.54 -1.45 -1.01
N SER A 69 -15.51 -1.26 -0.11
CA SER A 69 -16.29 -2.39 0.43
C SER A 69 -17.12 -3.11 -0.63
N LYS A 70 -17.71 -2.39 -1.58
CA LYS A 70 -18.43 -3.00 -2.71
C LYS A 70 -17.52 -3.85 -3.59
N ILE A 71 -16.29 -3.39 -3.85
CA ILE A 71 -15.34 -4.17 -4.65
C ILE A 71 -14.90 -5.41 -3.89
N LEU A 72 -14.51 -5.28 -2.61
CA LEU A 72 -14.13 -6.43 -1.79
C LEU A 72 -15.25 -7.46 -1.70
N SER A 73 -16.50 -7.01 -1.54
CA SER A 73 -17.68 -7.87 -1.57
C SER A 73 -17.86 -8.57 -2.92
N ALA A 74 -17.72 -7.86 -4.05
CA ALA A 74 -17.85 -8.44 -5.39
C ALA A 74 -16.72 -9.42 -5.74
N LEU A 75 -15.54 -9.23 -5.15
CA LEU A 75 -14.38 -10.11 -5.28
C LEU A 75 -14.38 -11.27 -4.28
N GLU A 76 -15.28 -11.25 -3.28
CA GLU A 76 -15.31 -12.21 -2.18
C GLU A 76 -13.94 -12.28 -1.48
N ILE A 77 -13.46 -11.11 -1.03
CA ILE A 77 -12.20 -10.94 -0.32
C ILE A 77 -12.48 -10.29 1.03
N ASP A 78 -11.97 -10.91 2.09
CA ASP A 78 -11.91 -10.32 3.41
C ASP A 78 -10.57 -9.58 3.56
N ALA A 79 -10.61 -8.24 3.57
CA ALA A 79 -9.44 -7.39 3.68
C ALA A 79 -9.73 -6.16 4.56
N GLY A 80 -8.71 -5.69 5.26
CA GLY A 80 -8.76 -4.51 6.13
C GLY A 80 -7.75 -3.44 5.76
N ILE A 81 -7.92 -2.25 6.32
CA ILE A 81 -7.00 -1.11 6.18
C ILE A 81 -6.13 -1.02 7.45
N LYS A 82 -4.81 -0.95 7.27
CA LYS A 82 -3.86 -0.69 8.36
C LYS A 82 -3.19 0.67 8.13
N LEU A 83 -3.37 1.59 9.08
CA LEU A 83 -2.61 2.83 9.09
C LEU A 83 -1.24 2.61 9.72
N ILE A 84 -0.20 3.06 9.03
CA ILE A 84 1.19 2.95 9.49
C ILE A 84 1.77 4.35 9.71
N ASN A 85 2.54 4.50 10.79
CA ASN A 85 3.37 5.68 10.97
C ASN A 85 4.72 5.40 10.28
N ARG A 86 4.88 5.93 9.06
CA ARG A 86 6.06 5.69 8.22
C ARG A 86 7.38 6.11 8.89
N GLU A 87 7.37 7.14 9.75
CA GLU A 87 8.57 7.56 10.47
C GLU A 87 8.97 6.55 11.55
N LYS A 88 7.99 6.07 12.32
CA LYS A 88 8.21 5.03 13.34
C LYS A 88 8.68 3.72 12.72
N GLU A 89 8.11 3.32 11.59
CA GLU A 89 8.53 2.12 10.86
C GLU A 89 9.98 2.22 10.38
N GLN A 90 10.38 3.36 9.81
CA GLN A 90 11.78 3.57 9.39
C GLN A 90 12.76 3.51 10.56
N ILE A 91 12.39 4.06 11.72
CA ILE A 91 13.21 4.01 12.95
C ILE A 91 13.35 2.55 13.42
N ASN A 92 12.26 1.78 13.44
CA ASN A 92 12.30 0.37 13.85
C ASN A 92 13.15 -0.47 12.89
N SER A 93 12.99 -0.30 11.58
CA SER A 93 13.81 -1.01 10.59
C SER A 93 15.31 -0.69 10.70
N LYS A 94 15.68 0.55 11.06
CA LYS A 94 17.09 0.91 11.33
C LYS A 94 17.62 0.24 12.58
N LYS A 95 16.87 0.28 13.68
CA LYS A 95 17.25 -0.38 14.95
C LYS A 95 17.41 -1.88 14.79
N GLU A 96 16.54 -2.53 14.01
CA GLU A 96 16.64 -3.97 13.73
C GLU A 96 17.93 -4.31 12.96
N ARG A 97 18.29 -3.51 11.95
CA ARG A 97 19.55 -3.66 11.20
C ARG A 97 20.77 -3.48 12.10
N GLU A 98 20.80 -2.43 12.92
CA GLU A 98 21.89 -2.16 13.87
C GLU A 98 22.06 -3.32 14.87
N ASN A 99 20.94 -3.86 15.39
CA ASN A 99 20.97 -5.01 16.30
C ASN A 99 21.47 -6.30 15.61
N LEU A 100 21.14 -6.51 14.33
CA LEU A 100 21.64 -7.64 13.54
C LEU A 100 23.16 -7.52 13.32
N GLU A 101 23.65 -6.34 12.98
CA GLU A 101 25.09 -6.08 12.79
C GLU A 101 25.89 -6.28 14.07
N LEU A 102 25.38 -5.81 15.22
CA LEU A 102 26.00 -6.01 16.53
C LEU A 102 26.08 -7.48 16.91
N LYS A 103 25.02 -8.26 16.66
CA LYS A 103 25.01 -9.72 16.89
C LYS A 103 26.03 -10.45 16.01
N GLN A 104 26.19 -10.03 14.75
CA GLN A 104 27.15 -10.63 13.83
C GLN A 104 28.60 -10.33 14.23
N LYS A 105 28.89 -9.09 14.66
CA LYS A 105 30.23 -8.71 15.17
C LYS A 105 30.59 -9.50 16.43
N SER A 106 29.66 -9.60 17.38
CA SER A 106 29.88 -10.37 18.63
C SER A 106 30.16 -11.85 18.37
N LYS A 107 29.42 -12.50 17.46
CA LYS A 107 29.71 -13.89 17.05
C LYS A 107 31.09 -14.06 16.43
N LYS A 108 31.48 -13.15 15.53
CA LYS A 108 32.78 -13.20 14.87
C LYS A 108 33.94 -13.00 15.86
N THR A 109 33.77 -12.14 16.87
CA THR A 109 34.78 -11.98 17.94
C THR A 109 34.91 -13.24 18.79
N LEU A 110 33.82 -13.94 19.10
CA LEU A 110 33.85 -15.19 19.88
C LEU A 110 34.49 -16.37 19.14
N GLU A 111 34.48 -16.36 17.80
CA GLU A 111 35.15 -17.36 16.95
C GLU A 111 36.67 -17.14 16.86
N ILE A 112 37.16 -15.91 17.06
CA ILE A 112 38.59 -15.57 16.98
C ILE A 112 39.34 -15.92 18.29
N VAL A 113 38.61 -16.07 19.40
CA VAL A 113 39.18 -16.32 20.75
C VAL A 113 39.11 -17.80 21.14
N LYS A 114 38.67 -18.68 20.22
CA LYS A 114 38.71 -20.15 20.35
C LYS A 114 39.80 -20.74 19.47
#